data_AF-A0A383DU68-F1
#
_entry.id   AF-A0A383DU68-F1
#
_cell.length_a   1.000
_cell.length_b   1.000
_cell.length_c   1.000
_cell.angle_alpha   90.00
_cell.angle_beta   90.00
_cell.angle_gamma   90.00
#
_symmetry.space_group_name_H-M   'P 1'
#
loop_
_entity.id
_entity.type
_entity.pdbx_description
1 polymer ?
#
loop_
_entity_poly.entity_id
_entity_poly.type
_entity_poly.pdbx_seq_one_letter_code
_entity_poly.pdbx_strand_id
1 'polypeptide(L)'
;MFRPTTIAILAAFILCLTVEVSVIQAAEAEDYRAVLDRYCVGCHNDRLQTAGISLDDLDVGHVATGAETWEKVVRKLRAREMPPPRRPKPDEETYIDFVDWIETELDQASLANPNPGTETIHRLNRTEYTNAIRDLLALEIDGRELLPADDQSYGFDNIADVLSLSTSLLERYMLAAGKIAQLAIGDPSIRSTTATYSTSPVLMQHHRMSEL
;
A
#
# COMPACT_ATOMS: atom_id res chain seq x y z
N MET A 1 23.32 13.65 36.42
CA MET A 1 24.62 12.97 36.54
C MET A 1 24.36 11.49 36.79
N PHE A 2 24.14 10.71 35.72
CA PHE A 2 23.83 9.28 35.83
C PHE A 2 25.11 8.50 36.16
N ARG A 3 25.04 7.61 37.15
CA ARG A 3 26.20 6.83 37.59
C ARG A 3 26.67 5.89 36.47
N PRO A 4 27.97 5.80 36.17
CA PRO A 4 28.50 5.03 35.04
C PRO A 4 28.21 3.51 35.15
N THR A 5 27.99 3.00 36.35
CA THR A 5 27.59 1.60 36.60
C THR A 5 26.17 1.27 36.13
N THR A 6 25.23 2.21 36.18
CA THR A 6 23.85 2.01 35.70
C THR A 6 23.76 1.92 34.18
N ILE A 7 24.64 2.62 33.45
CA ILE A 7 24.67 2.61 31.97
C ILE A 7 25.28 1.29 31.46
N ALA A 8 26.30 0.76 32.13
CA ALA A 8 26.93 -0.51 31.77
C ALA A 8 26.00 -1.72 31.96
N ILE A 9 25.17 -1.72 33.01
CA ILE A 9 24.21 -2.81 33.27
C ILE A 9 23.07 -2.80 32.24
N LEU A 10 22.55 -1.61 31.88
CA LEU A 10 21.52 -1.46 30.85
C LEU A 10 22.02 -1.88 29.45
N ALA A 11 23.26 -1.54 29.09
CA ALA A 11 23.87 -1.95 27.82
C ALA A 11 24.11 -3.47 27.74
N ALA A 12 24.52 -4.11 28.84
CA ALA A 12 24.69 -5.56 28.91
C ALA A 12 23.34 -6.31 28.84
N PHE A 13 22.28 -5.76 29.42
CA PHE A 13 20.93 -6.34 29.36
C PHE A 13 20.31 -6.25 27.97
N ILE A 14 20.50 -5.12 27.27
CA ILE A 14 20.02 -4.93 25.88
C ILE A 14 20.79 -5.83 24.91
N LEU A 15 22.11 -6.00 25.08
CA LEU A 15 22.93 -6.88 24.26
C LEU A 15 22.58 -8.37 24.45
N CYS A 16 22.22 -8.78 25.67
CA CYS A 16 21.79 -10.15 25.96
C CYS A 16 20.40 -10.46 25.36
N LEU A 17 19.46 -9.50 25.43
CA LEU A 17 18.12 -9.64 24.83
C LEU A 17 18.16 -9.78 23.29
N THR A 18 19.04 -9.05 22.61
CA THR A 18 19.12 -9.12 21.14
C THR A 18 19.69 -10.45 20.64
N VAL A 19 20.55 -11.10 21.42
CA VAL A 19 21.16 -12.39 21.04
C VAL A 19 20.15 -13.53 21.19
N GLU A 20 19.29 -13.51 22.21
CA GLU A 20 18.26 -14.54 22.40
C GLU A 20 17.22 -14.56 21.26
N VAL A 21 16.80 -13.39 20.76
CA VAL A 21 15.80 -13.30 19.66
C VAL A 21 16.33 -13.90 18.35
N SER A 22 17.57 -13.62 17.97
CA SER A 22 18.14 -14.17 16.72
C SER A 22 18.37 -15.69 16.78
N VAL A 23 18.57 -16.28 17.96
CA VAL A 23 18.76 -17.73 18.12
C VAL A 23 17.42 -18.47 18.04
N ILE A 24 16.34 -17.89 18.55
CA ILE A 24 14.99 -18.47 18.47
C ILE A 24 14.52 -18.52 17.02
N GLN A 25 14.70 -17.43 16.25
CA GLN A 25 14.25 -17.36 14.85
C GLN A 25 14.99 -18.34 13.94
N ALA A 26 16.29 -18.58 14.18
CA ALA A 26 17.07 -19.57 13.42
C ALA A 26 16.64 -21.02 13.74
N ALA A 27 16.33 -21.32 15.00
CA ALA A 27 15.85 -22.64 15.41
C ALA A 27 14.45 -22.92 14.83
N GLU A 28 13.57 -21.93 14.84
CA GLU A 28 12.22 -22.04 14.28
C GLU A 28 12.25 -22.27 12.76
N ALA A 29 13.15 -21.58 12.05
CA ALA A 29 13.35 -21.78 10.62
C ALA A 29 13.81 -23.23 10.29
N GLU A 30 14.72 -23.81 11.08
CA GLU A 30 15.16 -25.20 10.91
C GLU A 30 14.01 -26.20 11.12
N ASP A 31 13.14 -25.97 12.12
CA ASP A 31 11.97 -26.81 12.36
C ASP A 31 10.98 -26.75 11.18
N TYR A 32 10.74 -25.57 10.63
CA TYR A 32 9.87 -25.41 9.45
C TYR A 32 10.49 -25.96 8.16
N ARG A 33 11.82 -25.99 8.03
CA ARG A 33 12.49 -26.73 6.95
C ARG A 33 12.16 -28.22 6.99
N ALA A 34 12.15 -28.80 8.19
CA ALA A 34 11.79 -30.21 8.37
C ALA A 34 10.32 -30.48 7.97
N VAL A 35 9.41 -29.55 8.23
CA VAL A 35 8.01 -29.62 7.76
C VAL A 35 7.95 -29.66 6.23
N LEU A 36 8.66 -28.76 5.54
CA LEU A 36 8.72 -28.75 4.07
C LEU A 36 9.26 -30.07 3.50
N ASP A 37 10.36 -30.55 4.05
CA ASP A 37 11.02 -31.77 3.58
C ASP A 37 10.09 -32.99 3.72
N ARG A 38 9.36 -33.04 4.83
CA ARG A 38 8.44 -34.13 5.16
C ARG A 38 7.19 -34.13 4.29
N TYR A 39 6.59 -32.97 4.05
CA TYR A 39 5.22 -32.87 3.51
C TYR A 39 5.14 -32.27 2.10
N CYS A 40 6.13 -31.49 1.66
CA CYS A 40 6.07 -30.70 0.42
C CYS A 40 7.10 -31.17 -0.62
N VAL A 41 8.36 -31.30 -0.22
CA VAL A 41 9.50 -31.61 -1.11
C VAL A 41 9.33 -32.94 -1.83
N GLY A 42 8.62 -33.90 -1.26
CA GLY A 42 8.35 -35.18 -1.95
C GLY A 42 7.68 -35.04 -3.32
N CYS A 43 7.04 -33.90 -3.64
CA CYS A 43 6.42 -33.63 -4.94
C CYS A 43 6.86 -32.31 -5.57
N HIS A 44 7.21 -31.30 -4.77
CA HIS A 44 7.65 -29.98 -5.21
C HIS A 44 9.17 -29.86 -5.03
N ASN A 45 9.91 -30.61 -5.83
CA ASN A 45 11.38 -30.65 -5.85
C ASN A 45 11.88 -30.45 -7.28
N ASP A 46 13.20 -30.33 -7.44
CA ASP A 46 13.84 -30.06 -8.73
C ASP A 46 13.64 -31.16 -9.78
N ARG A 47 13.30 -32.38 -9.34
CA ARG A 47 13.10 -33.52 -10.25
C ARG A 47 11.66 -33.63 -10.73
N LEU A 48 10.69 -33.57 -9.82
CA LEU A 48 9.27 -33.75 -10.13
C LEU A 48 8.62 -32.45 -10.57
N GLN A 49 9.00 -31.32 -9.97
CA GLN A 49 8.45 -29.98 -10.21
C GLN A 49 6.93 -29.98 -10.38
N THR A 50 6.22 -30.64 -9.45
CA THR A 50 4.77 -30.75 -9.56
C THR A 50 4.16 -29.34 -9.60
N ALA A 51 3.33 -29.08 -10.62
CA ALA A 51 2.78 -27.75 -10.90
C ALA A 51 3.83 -26.64 -11.16
N GLY A 52 5.04 -27.03 -11.61
CA GLY A 52 6.11 -26.11 -12.00
C GLY A 52 6.82 -25.42 -10.82
N ILE A 53 6.72 -25.96 -9.60
CA ILE A 53 7.33 -25.39 -8.40
C ILE A 53 8.36 -26.37 -7.81
N SER A 54 9.50 -25.83 -7.41
CA SER A 54 10.49 -26.49 -6.54
C SER A 54 10.62 -25.75 -5.22
N LEU A 55 10.73 -26.50 -4.12
CA LEU A 55 10.90 -26.02 -2.76
C LEU A 55 12.22 -26.53 -2.14
N ASP A 56 13.09 -27.17 -2.94
CA ASP A 56 14.37 -27.73 -2.47
C ASP A 56 15.28 -26.63 -1.92
N ASP A 57 15.55 -25.60 -2.73
CA ASP A 57 16.49 -24.51 -2.41
C ASP A 57 15.81 -23.29 -1.77
N LEU A 58 14.55 -23.42 -1.33
CA LEU A 58 13.82 -22.32 -0.73
C LEU A 58 14.35 -22.07 0.69
N ASP A 59 14.94 -20.88 0.89
CA ASP A 59 15.56 -20.48 2.15
C ASP A 59 14.49 -20.05 3.16
N VAL A 60 14.30 -20.88 4.19
CA VAL A 60 13.41 -20.62 5.33
C VAL A 60 13.97 -19.56 6.28
N GLY A 61 15.29 -19.31 6.28
CA GLY A 61 15.91 -18.24 7.06
C GLY A 61 15.79 -16.87 6.38
N HIS A 62 15.48 -16.84 5.09
CA HIS A 62 15.28 -15.61 4.30
C HIS A 62 14.07 -15.72 3.37
N VAL A 63 12.88 -15.91 3.97
CA VAL A 63 11.59 -16.05 3.26
C VAL A 63 11.37 -14.95 2.21
N ALA A 64 11.77 -13.71 2.50
CA ALA A 64 11.69 -12.57 1.59
C ALA A 64 12.30 -12.83 0.19
N THR A 65 13.38 -13.60 0.10
CA THR A 65 14.07 -13.88 -1.17
C THR A 65 13.23 -14.72 -2.14
N GLY A 66 12.30 -15.50 -1.61
CA GLY A 66 11.40 -16.38 -2.37
C GLY A 66 9.94 -15.96 -2.32
N ALA A 67 9.65 -14.68 -2.02
CA ALA A 67 8.31 -14.21 -1.65
C ALA A 67 7.20 -14.67 -2.61
N GLU A 68 7.40 -14.57 -3.92
CA GLU A 68 6.39 -14.98 -4.91
C GLU A 68 6.02 -16.47 -4.80
N THR A 69 7.00 -17.33 -4.54
CA THR A 69 6.78 -18.76 -4.34
C THR A 69 6.12 -19.04 -3.00
N TRP A 70 6.55 -18.37 -1.93
CA TRP A 70 5.94 -18.48 -0.61
C TRP A 70 4.48 -18.05 -0.58
N GLU A 71 4.13 -16.96 -1.26
CA GLU A 71 2.73 -16.54 -1.39
C GLU A 71 1.87 -17.59 -2.12
N LYS A 72 2.42 -18.25 -3.15
CA LYS A 72 1.73 -19.38 -3.81
C LYS A 72 1.50 -20.52 -2.84
N VAL A 73 2.49 -20.85 -2.01
CA VAL A 73 2.40 -21.88 -0.96
C VAL A 73 1.34 -21.51 0.06
N VAL A 74 1.39 -20.30 0.63
CA VAL A 74 0.41 -19.78 1.59
C VAL A 74 -1.01 -19.86 1.03
N ARG A 75 -1.23 -19.41 -0.22
CA ARG A 75 -2.56 -19.50 -0.87
C ARG A 75 -3.09 -20.94 -0.91
N LYS A 76 -2.22 -21.92 -1.20
CA LYS A 76 -2.60 -23.34 -1.25
C LYS A 76 -2.83 -23.94 0.13
N LEU A 77 -2.08 -23.52 1.14
CA LEU A 77 -2.25 -23.97 2.52
C LEU A 77 -3.49 -23.34 3.18
N ARG A 78 -3.73 -22.05 3.01
CA ARG A 78 -4.96 -21.38 3.50
C ARG A 78 -6.21 -21.97 2.85
N ALA A 79 -6.15 -22.38 1.59
CA ALA A 79 -7.23 -23.10 0.91
C ALA A 79 -7.35 -24.59 1.32
N ARG A 80 -6.41 -25.11 2.13
CA ARG A 80 -6.30 -26.53 2.50
C ARG A 80 -6.26 -27.50 1.31
N GLU A 81 -5.74 -27.03 0.18
CA GLU A 81 -5.56 -27.85 -1.02
C GLU A 81 -4.29 -28.70 -0.96
N MET A 82 -3.34 -28.30 -0.10
CA MET A 82 -2.08 -28.99 0.13
C MET A 82 -1.91 -29.35 1.62
N PRO A 83 -1.37 -30.55 1.92
CA PRO A 83 -1.13 -31.67 1.00
C PRO A 83 -2.43 -32.26 0.42
N PRO A 84 -2.41 -32.88 -0.78
CA PRO A 84 -3.62 -33.39 -1.41
C PRO A 84 -4.19 -34.60 -0.63
N PRO A 85 -5.48 -34.94 -0.83
CA PRO A 85 -6.09 -36.07 -0.14
C PRO A 85 -5.27 -37.35 -0.24
N ARG A 86 -5.21 -38.11 0.86
CA ARG A 86 -4.43 -39.36 1.01
C ARG A 86 -2.91 -39.18 1.08
N ARG A 87 -2.39 -37.96 1.10
CA ARG A 87 -1.01 -37.70 1.53
C ARG A 87 -0.93 -37.47 3.04
N PRO A 88 0.22 -37.76 3.67
CA PRO A 88 0.47 -37.34 5.04
C PRO A 88 0.31 -35.82 5.14
N LYS A 89 -0.31 -35.36 6.22
CA LYS A 89 -0.39 -33.94 6.58
C LYS A 89 0.17 -33.74 7.98
N PRO A 90 0.68 -32.55 8.31
CA PRO A 90 0.93 -32.16 9.70
C PRO A 90 -0.34 -32.29 10.54
N ASP A 91 -0.17 -32.34 11.86
CA ASP A 91 -1.28 -32.06 12.77
C ASP A 91 -1.75 -30.61 12.60
N GLU A 92 -2.91 -30.30 13.16
CA GLU A 92 -3.61 -29.03 12.91
C GLU A 92 -2.83 -27.82 13.48
N GLU A 93 -2.16 -27.99 14.61
CA GLU A 93 -1.38 -26.93 15.27
C GLU A 93 -0.16 -26.60 14.41
N THR A 94 0.66 -27.60 14.08
CA THR A 94 1.82 -27.42 13.18
C THR A 94 1.42 -26.82 11.83
N TYR A 95 0.25 -27.19 11.29
CA TYR A 95 -0.24 -26.66 10.02
C TYR A 95 -0.54 -25.16 10.10
N ILE A 96 -1.23 -24.72 11.15
CA ILE A 96 -1.60 -23.32 11.33
C ILE A 96 -0.34 -22.50 11.61
N ASP A 97 0.49 -22.95 12.56
CA ASP A 97 1.71 -22.24 12.96
C ASP A 97 2.65 -22.04 11.78
N PHE A 98 2.84 -23.07 10.95
CA PHE A 98 3.67 -22.95 9.75
C PHE A 98 3.14 -21.92 8.75
N VAL A 99 1.82 -21.86 8.53
CA VAL A 99 1.23 -20.88 7.60
C VAL A 99 1.34 -19.47 8.16
N ASP A 100 1.02 -19.30 9.44
CA ASP A 100 1.08 -18.02 10.14
C ASP A 100 2.52 -17.48 10.20
N TRP A 101 3.51 -18.37 10.37
CA TRP A 101 4.92 -18.03 10.32
C TRP A 101 5.33 -17.50 8.94
N ILE A 102 5.00 -18.20 7.85
CA ILE A 102 5.34 -17.72 6.49
C ILE A 102 4.71 -16.34 6.24
N GLU A 103 3.44 -16.18 6.57
CA GLU A 103 2.74 -14.89 6.41
C GLU A 103 3.40 -13.79 7.23
N THR A 104 3.77 -14.07 8.49
CA THR A 104 4.45 -13.11 9.36
C THR A 104 5.79 -12.68 8.77
N GLU A 105 6.61 -13.63 8.29
CA GLU A 105 7.90 -13.32 7.68
C GLU A 105 7.75 -12.48 6.40
N LEU A 106 6.76 -12.80 5.55
CA LEU A 106 6.45 -12.02 4.35
C LEU A 106 5.97 -10.60 4.70
N ASP A 107 5.08 -10.48 5.69
CA ASP A 107 4.55 -9.20 6.14
C ASP A 107 5.66 -8.32 6.75
N GLN A 108 6.55 -8.88 7.58
CA GLN A 108 7.70 -8.15 8.11
C GLN A 108 8.64 -7.68 7.01
N ALA A 109 8.91 -8.53 6.01
CA ALA A 109 9.73 -8.14 4.86
C ALA A 109 9.09 -7.00 4.05
N SER A 110 7.77 -7.06 3.84
CA SER A 110 7.00 -6.02 3.15
C SER A 110 6.99 -4.71 3.93
N LEU A 111 6.84 -4.74 5.26
CA LEU A 111 6.91 -3.55 6.10
C LEU A 111 8.31 -2.91 6.10
N ALA A 112 9.37 -3.72 6.07
CA ALA A 112 10.75 -3.24 6.02
C ALA A 112 11.10 -2.60 4.67
N ASN A 113 10.55 -3.12 3.57
CA ASN A 113 10.74 -2.58 2.23
C ASN A 113 9.43 -2.55 1.44
N PRO A 114 8.54 -1.56 1.71
CA PRO A 114 7.23 -1.49 1.06
C PRO A 114 7.38 -1.36 -0.46
N ASN A 115 6.84 -2.33 -1.18
CA ASN A 115 6.79 -2.33 -2.63
C ASN A 115 5.33 -2.30 -3.10
N PRO A 116 4.75 -1.12 -3.41
CA PRO A 116 3.39 -1.02 -3.92
C PRO A 116 3.23 -1.61 -5.34
N GLY A 117 4.30 -2.12 -5.94
CA GLY A 117 4.33 -2.58 -7.32
C GLY A 117 4.69 -1.45 -8.29
N THR A 118 4.45 -1.70 -9.58
CA THR A 118 4.66 -0.71 -10.64
C THR A 118 3.31 -0.22 -11.15
N GLU A 119 3.04 1.06 -11.00
CA GLU A 119 1.87 1.68 -11.61
C GLU A 119 2.08 1.85 -13.12
N THR A 120 1.11 1.40 -13.91
CA THR A 120 1.05 1.75 -15.33
C THR A 120 0.64 3.23 -15.45
N ILE A 121 1.22 3.95 -16.42
CA ILE A 121 0.88 5.36 -16.64
C ILE A 121 -0.60 5.43 -17.04
N HIS A 122 -1.41 6.07 -16.20
CA HIS A 122 -2.83 6.33 -16.49
C HIS A 122 -3.11 7.82 -16.63
N ARG A 123 -4.22 8.15 -17.29
CA ARG A 123 -4.75 9.52 -17.25
C ARG A 123 -5.28 9.82 -15.85
N LEU A 124 -5.32 11.09 -15.47
CA LEU A 124 -6.10 11.48 -14.28
C LEU A 124 -7.58 11.16 -14.51
N ASN A 125 -8.21 10.55 -13.51
CA ASN A 125 -9.67 10.42 -13.49
C ASN A 125 -10.31 11.79 -13.19
N ARG A 126 -11.64 11.88 -13.28
CA ARG A 126 -12.39 13.13 -13.10
C ARG A 126 -12.16 13.78 -11.72
N THR A 127 -12.06 12.97 -10.68
CA THR A 127 -11.84 13.44 -9.30
C THR A 127 -10.42 13.99 -9.15
N GLU A 128 -9.44 13.24 -9.64
CA GLU A 128 -8.02 13.62 -9.65
C GLU A 128 -7.77 14.88 -10.48
N TYR A 129 -8.39 14.98 -11.66
CA TYR A 129 -8.33 16.17 -12.50
C TYR A 129 -8.91 17.39 -11.77
N THR A 130 -10.06 17.24 -11.11
CA THR A 130 -10.69 18.32 -10.34
C THR A 130 -9.80 18.78 -9.19
N ASN A 131 -9.20 17.85 -8.45
CA ASN A 131 -8.28 18.16 -7.37
C ASN A 131 -7.00 18.83 -7.90
N ALA A 132 -6.43 18.34 -9.01
CA ALA A 132 -5.25 18.94 -9.64
C ALA A 132 -5.51 20.39 -10.09
N ILE A 133 -6.70 20.69 -10.63
CA ILE A 133 -7.07 22.07 -10.98
C ILE A 133 -7.19 22.95 -9.73
N ARG A 134 -7.78 22.44 -8.65
CA ARG A 134 -7.83 23.16 -7.36
C ARG A 134 -6.43 23.44 -6.84
N ASP A 135 -5.56 22.44 -6.84
CA ASP A 135 -4.23 22.54 -6.24
C ASP A 135 -3.29 23.43 -7.05
N LEU A 136 -3.38 23.37 -8.39
CA LEU A 136 -2.49 24.14 -9.28
C LEU A 136 -2.99 25.58 -9.53
N LEU A 137 -4.30 25.78 -9.64
CA LEU A 137 -4.89 27.06 -10.05
C LEU A 137 -5.71 27.74 -8.96
N ALA A 138 -5.87 27.11 -7.79
CA ALA A 138 -6.78 27.57 -6.73
C ALA A 138 -8.22 27.78 -7.22
N LEU A 139 -8.65 27.01 -8.23
CA LEU A 139 -9.99 27.07 -8.81
C LEU A 139 -10.85 25.89 -8.38
N GLU A 140 -12.04 26.18 -7.89
CA GLU A 140 -13.08 25.18 -7.68
C GLU A 140 -13.91 25.00 -8.95
N ILE A 141 -13.90 23.77 -9.49
CA ILE A 141 -14.69 23.38 -10.66
C ILE A 141 -15.56 22.17 -10.33
N ASP A 142 -16.71 22.01 -11.01
CA ASP A 142 -17.47 20.76 -10.97
C ASP A 142 -17.00 19.84 -12.11
N GLY A 143 -16.17 18.85 -11.77
CA GLY A 143 -15.69 17.86 -12.73
C GLY A 143 -16.82 17.10 -13.44
N ARG A 144 -18.00 16.91 -12.82
CA ARG A 144 -19.13 16.16 -13.40
C ARG A 144 -19.81 16.92 -14.54
N GLU A 145 -19.75 18.25 -14.50
CA GLU A 145 -20.25 19.09 -15.59
C GLU A 145 -19.26 19.16 -16.75
N LEU A 146 -17.97 19.05 -16.45
CA LEU A 146 -16.90 19.26 -17.42
C LEU A 146 -16.44 17.97 -18.10
N LEU A 147 -16.47 16.83 -17.41
CA LEU A 147 -15.92 15.56 -17.88
C LEU A 147 -16.96 14.43 -17.73
N PRO A 148 -16.97 13.46 -18.66
CA PRO A 148 -17.80 12.27 -18.52
C PRO A 148 -17.41 11.46 -17.28
N ALA A 149 -18.25 10.50 -16.90
CA ALA A 149 -17.88 9.54 -15.87
C ALA A 149 -16.74 8.63 -16.35
N ASP A 150 -15.83 8.29 -15.46
CA ASP A 150 -14.79 7.30 -15.71
C ASP A 150 -15.32 5.88 -15.56
N ASP A 151 -14.66 4.95 -16.24
CA ASP A 151 -14.91 3.52 -16.09
C ASP A 151 -14.46 3.06 -14.69
N GLN A 152 -15.26 2.19 -14.08
CA GLN A 152 -14.97 1.63 -12.75
C GLN A 152 -14.59 0.16 -12.88
N SER A 153 -13.57 -0.24 -12.15
CA SER A 153 -13.18 -1.66 -12.01
C SER A 153 -12.94 -1.98 -10.54
N TYR A 154 -13.37 -3.16 -10.11
CA TYR A 154 -13.32 -3.58 -8.70
C TYR A 154 -13.90 -2.58 -7.68
N GLY A 155 -14.79 -1.67 -8.12
CA GLY A 155 -15.36 -0.61 -7.28
C GLY A 155 -14.54 0.68 -7.20
N PHE A 156 -13.46 0.80 -7.96
CA PHE A 156 -12.56 1.96 -7.99
C PHE A 156 -12.52 2.60 -9.37
N ASP A 157 -12.39 3.93 -9.42
CA ASP A 157 -12.35 4.75 -10.64
C ASP A 157 -10.94 5.29 -10.96
N ASN A 158 -9.91 4.84 -10.23
CA ASN A 158 -8.50 5.21 -10.41
C ASN A 158 -7.63 4.03 -10.90
N ILE A 159 -8.25 2.95 -11.39
CA ILE A 159 -7.52 1.78 -11.87
C ILE A 159 -6.98 2.04 -13.28
N ALA A 160 -5.65 2.10 -13.37
CA ALA A 160 -4.93 2.43 -14.59
C ALA A 160 -5.35 1.60 -15.82
N ASP A 161 -5.54 0.29 -15.63
CA ASP A 161 -5.85 -0.67 -16.69
C ASP A 161 -7.20 -0.45 -17.38
N VAL A 162 -8.15 0.25 -16.73
CA VAL A 162 -9.46 0.57 -17.32
C VAL A 162 -9.59 2.03 -17.74
N LEU A 163 -8.65 2.89 -17.33
CA LEU A 163 -8.63 4.31 -17.71
C LEU A 163 -8.04 4.53 -19.11
N SER A 164 -8.75 4.04 -20.14
CA SER A 164 -8.38 4.22 -21.56
C SER A 164 -8.74 5.61 -22.13
N LEU A 165 -7.85 6.21 -22.92
CA LEU A 165 -8.10 7.50 -23.58
C LEU A 165 -8.86 7.29 -24.90
N SER A 166 -10.05 7.90 -25.01
CA SER A 166 -10.81 7.97 -26.26
C SER A 166 -10.74 9.37 -26.88
N THR A 167 -10.95 9.47 -28.19
CA THR A 167 -10.94 10.76 -28.92
C THR A 167 -11.98 11.73 -28.34
N SER A 168 -13.18 11.25 -28.05
CA SER A 168 -14.25 12.08 -27.48
C SER A 168 -13.92 12.57 -26.07
N LEU A 169 -13.22 11.76 -25.27
CA LEU A 169 -12.73 12.18 -23.96
C LEU A 169 -11.66 13.27 -24.09
N LEU A 170 -10.71 13.13 -25.03
CA LEU A 170 -9.69 14.14 -25.28
C LEU A 170 -10.30 15.48 -25.72
N GLU A 171 -11.28 15.45 -26.62
CA GLU A 171 -12.02 16.64 -27.04
C GLU A 171 -12.70 17.33 -25.84
N ARG A 172 -13.28 16.53 -24.93
CA ARG A 172 -13.90 17.07 -23.72
C ARG A 172 -12.86 17.71 -22.78
N TYR A 173 -11.70 17.08 -22.61
CA TYR A 173 -10.59 17.65 -21.84
C TYR A 173 -10.11 18.99 -22.41
N MET A 174 -9.99 19.11 -23.74
CA MET A 174 -9.57 20.35 -24.39
C MET A 174 -10.60 21.48 -24.18
N LEU A 175 -11.90 21.17 -24.25
CA LEU A 175 -12.97 22.14 -23.98
C LEU A 175 -12.99 22.57 -22.50
N ALA A 176 -12.85 21.60 -21.57
CA ALA A 176 -12.76 21.88 -20.15
C ALA A 176 -11.53 22.76 -19.84
N ALA A 177 -10.37 22.41 -20.37
CA ALA A 177 -9.13 23.18 -20.21
C ALA A 177 -9.27 24.62 -20.72
N GLY A 178 -9.92 24.83 -21.87
CA GLY A 178 -10.19 26.17 -22.40
C GLY A 178 -11.06 27.02 -21.45
N LYS A 179 -12.14 26.43 -20.90
CA LYS A 179 -13.02 27.11 -19.93
C LYS A 179 -12.27 27.41 -18.62
N ILE A 180 -11.49 26.46 -18.12
CA ILE A 180 -10.69 26.62 -16.89
C ILE A 180 -9.62 27.70 -17.09
N ALA A 181 -8.94 27.73 -18.22
CA ALA A 181 -7.93 28.75 -18.53
C ALA A 181 -8.54 30.17 -18.54
N GLN A 182 -9.75 30.34 -19.09
CA GLN A 182 -10.45 31.62 -19.06
C GLN A 182 -10.80 32.05 -17.62
N LEU A 183 -11.22 31.11 -16.77
CA LEU A 183 -11.49 31.38 -15.36
C LEU A 183 -10.20 31.75 -14.59
N ALA A 184 -9.10 31.06 -14.88
CA ALA A 184 -7.82 31.28 -14.19
C ALA A 184 -7.19 32.63 -14.55
N ILE A 185 -7.25 33.02 -15.83
CA ILE A 185 -6.73 34.32 -16.30
C ILE A 185 -7.66 35.46 -15.85
N GLY A 186 -8.97 35.21 -15.83
CA GLY A 186 -9.98 36.24 -15.59
C GLY A 186 -10.10 37.22 -16.76
N ASP A 187 -10.91 38.26 -16.59
CA ASP A 187 -10.99 39.36 -17.55
C ASP A 187 -9.96 40.45 -17.18
N PRO A 188 -8.88 40.63 -17.97
CA PRO A 188 -7.85 41.62 -17.68
C PRO A 188 -8.35 43.06 -17.86
N SER A 189 -9.52 43.25 -18.49
CA SER A 189 -10.14 44.56 -18.68
C SER A 189 -11.03 44.99 -17.51
N ILE A 190 -11.29 44.09 -16.54
CA ILE A 190 -11.99 44.43 -15.30
C ILE A 190 -11.18 45.50 -14.56
N ARG A 191 -11.78 46.68 -14.42
CA ARG A 191 -11.22 47.76 -13.60
C ARG A 191 -11.49 47.47 -12.13
N SER A 192 -10.55 47.83 -11.25
CA SER A 192 -10.83 47.73 -9.82
C SER A 192 -12.04 48.61 -9.48
N THR A 193 -12.99 48.02 -8.76
CA THR A 193 -14.15 48.75 -8.22
C THR A 193 -14.03 48.75 -6.71
N THR A 194 -14.44 49.85 -6.09
CA THR A 194 -14.50 49.94 -4.62
C THR A 194 -15.97 49.88 -4.22
N ALA A 195 -16.35 48.80 -3.54
CA ALA A 195 -17.65 48.72 -2.87
C ALA A 195 -17.47 49.23 -1.43
N THR A 196 -18.15 50.33 -1.08
CA THR A 196 -18.19 50.80 0.31
C THR A 196 -19.41 50.17 0.99
N TYR A 197 -19.15 49.21 1.88
CA TYR A 197 -20.20 48.66 2.74
C TYR A 197 -20.34 49.56 3.96
N SER A 198 -21.45 50.29 4.06
CA SER A 198 -21.76 51.06 5.26
C SER A 198 -22.13 50.09 6.38
N THR A 199 -21.24 49.95 7.36
CA THR A 199 -21.61 49.31 8.62
C THR A 199 -22.47 50.29 9.43
N SER A 200 -23.44 49.75 10.17
CA SER A 200 -24.22 50.55 11.10
C SER A 200 -23.30 51.10 12.21
N PRO A 201 -23.38 52.39 12.59
CA PRO A 201 -22.58 52.93 13.68
C PRO A 201 -22.87 52.30 15.06
N VAL A 202 -23.91 51.46 15.18
CA VAL A 202 -24.22 50.65 16.38
C VAL A 202 -23.79 49.18 16.28
N LEU A 203 -23.15 48.75 15.18
CA LEU A 203 -22.54 47.41 15.11
C LEU A 203 -21.29 47.36 16.00
N MET A 204 -21.46 46.85 17.21
CA MET A 204 -20.37 46.61 18.16
C MET A 204 -19.60 45.34 17.75
N GLN A 205 -18.31 45.49 17.42
CA GLN A 205 -17.42 44.37 17.05
C GLN A 205 -16.95 43.61 18.30
N HIS A 206 -17.78 42.69 18.78
CA HIS A 206 -17.53 41.90 20.00
C HIS A 206 -16.75 40.60 19.76
N HIS A 207 -16.53 40.20 18.51
CA HIS A 207 -16.10 38.83 18.17
C HIS A 207 -14.58 38.59 18.18
N ARG A 208 -13.76 39.59 18.54
CA ARG A 208 -12.29 39.45 18.55
C ARG A 208 -11.57 40.16 19.71
N MET A 209 -12.24 40.35 20.85
CA MET A 209 -11.66 41.03 22.03
C MET A 209 -10.88 40.07 22.97
N SER A 210 -10.75 38.79 22.64
CA SER A 210 -10.15 37.77 23.53
C SER A 210 -8.65 37.52 23.32
N GLU A 211 -7.95 38.31 22.51
CA GLU A 211 -6.50 38.15 22.25
C GLU A 211 -5.65 39.31 22.80
N LEU A 212 -6.03 39.87 23.96
CA LEU A 212 -5.22 40.82 24.73
C LEU A 212 -4.78 40.24 26.06
#